data_AF-A0A3B9LH85-F1
#
_entry.id   AF-A0A3B9LH85-F1
#
_cell.length_a   1.000
_cell.length_b   1.000
_cell.length_c   1.000
_cell.angle_alpha   90.00
_cell.angle_beta   90.00
_cell.angle_gamma   90.00
#
_symmetry.space_group_name_H-M   'P 1'
#
loop_
_entity.id
_entity.type
_entity.pdbx_description
1 polymer ?
#
loop_
_entity_poly.entity_id
_entity_poly.type
_entity_poly.pdbx_seq_one_letter_code
_entity_poly.pdbx_strand_id
1 'polypeptide(L)'
;EAIMHKMPTRWEPVLAIVHGRNPQELHDSWQKIAAHWSKLQATGKIKSFSTPAALCLSPNSMQRNRERLSAMNFPEVRQTLGETLDAEGFSRDSFAPAFTLLDDLQHIVDLNAPLPNWRNQLPKSSSWWFLVDRYFARNPLLTTGFVTTNQPVAAHAQAQSLERDLPVTGVPMILTGWSYALADLLPWSRRQLLIISALMAIFDVSLLAILYRDLRLWIIQVITLAFAIGAMVASMKLLHLHLNLLNVLSFRLVLAIGVDYGIYVVLVWQKTRELEHDIAGVVKPVLLAGLTAVCGFGSLGLARNPSLSGLGIACAIGIFWSLVATIFFTLPAIAAAKPKSWRDDKIDIS
;
A
#
# COMPACT_ATOMS: atom_id res chain seq x y z
N GLU A 1 7.36 -23.82 -11.61
CA GLU A 1 6.28 -23.91 -10.61
C GLU A 1 6.54 -24.89 -9.45
N ALA A 2 7.07 -26.10 -9.68
CA ALA A 2 7.27 -27.12 -8.64
C ALA A 2 8.22 -26.72 -7.47
N ILE A 3 9.12 -25.75 -7.67
CA ILE A 3 10.06 -25.29 -6.63
C ILE A 3 9.36 -24.35 -5.61
N MET A 4 8.38 -23.55 -6.05
CA MET A 4 7.64 -22.65 -5.15
C MET A 4 6.72 -23.39 -4.19
N HIS A 5 6.15 -24.53 -4.61
CA HIS A 5 5.31 -25.36 -3.74
C HIS A 5 6.08 -26.12 -2.64
N LYS A 6 7.40 -26.30 -2.81
CA LYS A 6 8.27 -26.98 -1.83
C LYS A 6 8.96 -26.03 -0.85
N MET A 7 8.91 -24.72 -1.09
CA MET A 7 9.42 -23.76 -0.12
C MET A 7 8.38 -23.59 0.99
N PRO A 8 8.74 -23.77 2.28
CA PRO A 8 7.84 -23.38 3.35
C PRO A 8 7.50 -21.91 3.11
N THR A 9 6.21 -21.56 3.05
CA THR A 9 5.74 -20.19 2.90
C THR A 9 6.35 -19.34 4.01
N ARG A 10 7.51 -18.74 3.73
CA ARG A 10 8.12 -17.74 4.59
C ARG A 10 7.27 -16.51 4.39
N TRP A 11 6.34 -16.32 5.32
CA TRP A 11 5.54 -15.11 5.39
C TRP A 11 6.47 -13.91 5.39
N GLU A 12 6.05 -12.87 4.68
CA GLU A 12 6.80 -11.63 4.63
C GLU A 12 6.95 -11.08 6.05
N PRO A 13 8.19 -10.80 6.51
CA PRO A 13 8.38 -10.21 7.82
C PRO A 13 7.81 -8.80 7.85
N VAL A 14 7.35 -8.37 9.02
CA VAL A 14 7.11 -6.96 9.32
C VAL A 14 8.46 -6.30 9.56
N LEU A 15 8.71 -5.20 8.86
CA LEU A 15 9.91 -4.40 9.02
C LEU A 15 9.66 -3.33 10.09
N ALA A 16 10.63 -3.15 10.96
CA ALA A 16 10.69 -2.01 11.87
C ALA A 16 11.87 -1.14 11.49
N ILE A 17 11.62 0.14 11.25
CA ILE A 17 12.64 1.14 10.95
C ILE A 17 12.89 1.96 12.21
N VAL A 18 14.16 2.08 12.59
CA VAL A 18 14.60 2.85 13.76
C VAL A 18 15.66 3.85 13.31
N HIS A 19 15.48 5.09 13.73
CA HIS A 19 16.42 6.18 13.47
C HIS A 19 16.95 6.72 14.81
N GLY A 20 18.25 6.57 15.04
CA GLY A 20 18.93 7.20 16.18
C GLY A 20 19.46 8.58 15.83
N ARG A 21 19.60 9.49 16.79
CA ARG A 21 20.27 10.79 16.56
C ARG A 21 21.78 10.65 16.59
N ASN A 22 22.28 9.64 17.29
CA ASN A 22 23.69 9.29 17.36
C ASN A 22 23.86 7.75 17.51
N PRO A 23 25.08 7.22 17.32
CA PRO A 23 25.31 5.77 17.39
C PRO A 23 25.03 5.14 18.76
N GLN A 24 25.20 5.91 19.86
CA GLN A 24 24.91 5.43 21.21
C GLN A 24 23.41 5.22 21.43
N GLU A 25 22.60 6.23 21.10
CA GLU A 25 21.14 6.15 21.19
C GLU A 25 20.60 5.03 20.29
N LEU A 26 21.20 4.84 19.12
CA LEU A 26 20.85 3.74 18.22
C LEU A 26 21.14 2.37 18.85
N HIS A 27 22.32 2.20 19.47
CA HIS A 27 22.66 1.00 20.21
C HIS A 27 21.64 0.75 21.33
N ASP A 28 21.41 1.74 22.19
CA ASP A 28 20.51 1.63 23.34
C ASP A 28 19.07 1.29 22.89
N SER A 29 18.62 1.89 21.78
CA SER A 29 17.32 1.62 21.17
C SER A 29 17.20 0.16 20.72
N TRP A 30 18.19 -0.36 19.99
CA TRP A 30 18.15 -1.74 19.53
C TRP A 30 18.33 -2.77 20.63
N GLN A 31 19.08 -2.46 21.69
CA GLN A 31 19.17 -3.32 22.88
C GLN A 31 17.81 -3.43 23.58
N LYS A 32 17.10 -2.30 23.77
CA LYS A 32 15.74 -2.28 24.32
C LYS A 32 14.76 -3.06 23.44
N ILE A 33 14.80 -2.84 22.12
CA ILE A 33 13.94 -3.54 21.17
C ILE A 33 14.22 -5.05 21.18
N ALA A 34 15.48 -5.47 21.11
CA ALA A 34 15.84 -6.89 21.11
C ALA A 34 15.38 -7.58 22.40
N ALA A 35 15.55 -6.95 23.56
CA ALA A 35 15.07 -7.48 24.83
C ALA A 35 13.53 -7.59 24.87
N HIS A 36 12.83 -6.57 24.37
CA HIS A 36 11.36 -6.57 24.28
C HIS A 36 10.83 -7.65 23.34
N TRP A 37 11.36 -7.72 22.12
CA TRP A 37 10.95 -8.72 21.13
C TRP A 37 11.31 -10.14 21.55
N SER A 38 12.40 -10.34 22.29
CA SER A 38 12.72 -11.64 22.89
C SER A 38 11.63 -12.10 23.88
N LYS A 39 11.02 -11.18 24.64
CA LYS A 39 9.87 -11.50 25.51
C LYS A 39 8.62 -11.82 24.69
N LEU A 40 8.37 -11.08 23.60
CA LEU A 40 7.25 -11.36 22.70
C LEU A 40 7.39 -12.73 22.02
N GLN A 41 8.61 -13.13 21.66
CA GLN A 41 8.88 -14.44 21.10
C GLN A 41 8.67 -15.54 22.15
N ALA A 42 9.17 -15.34 23.37
CA ALA A 42 8.99 -16.29 24.48
C ALA A 42 7.52 -16.51 24.86
N THR A 43 6.70 -15.45 24.75
CA THR A 43 5.24 -15.52 24.98
C THR A 43 4.45 -16.01 23.76
N GLY A 44 5.13 -16.34 22.65
CA GLY A 44 4.50 -16.84 21.44
C GLY A 44 3.72 -15.79 20.65
N LYS A 45 3.82 -14.49 20.97
CA LYS A 45 3.17 -13.41 20.21
C LYS A 45 3.78 -13.21 18.82
N ILE A 46 5.09 -13.45 18.70
CA ILE A 46 5.81 -13.44 17.42
C ILE A 46 6.54 -14.76 17.23
N LYS A 47 6.77 -15.16 15.98
CA LYS A 47 7.43 -16.43 15.66
C LYS A 47 8.94 -16.34 15.82
N SER A 48 9.53 -15.29 15.26
CA SER A 48 10.95 -14.98 15.41
C SER A 48 11.20 -13.51 15.07
N PHE A 49 12.36 -13.00 15.43
CA PHE A 49 12.80 -11.67 15.04
C PHE A 49 14.28 -11.66 14.66
N SER A 50 14.70 -10.55 14.07
CA SER A 50 16.07 -10.34 13.62
C SER A 50 16.40 -8.86 13.69
N THR A 51 17.39 -8.49 14.49
CA THR A 51 17.76 -7.09 14.75
C THR A 51 19.23 -6.82 14.42
N PRO A 52 19.60 -5.56 14.15
CA PRO A 52 20.99 -5.13 14.04
C PRO A 52 21.65 -4.88 15.39
N ALA A 53 21.06 -5.27 16.52
CA ALA A 53 21.57 -4.95 17.86
C ALA A 53 23.03 -5.40 18.06
N ALA A 54 23.43 -6.52 17.47
CA ALA A 54 24.82 -7.01 17.50
C ALA A 54 25.79 -6.17 16.65
N LEU A 55 25.28 -5.47 15.63
CA LEU A 55 26.06 -4.62 14.72
C LEU A 55 26.03 -3.14 15.15
N CYS A 56 25.07 -2.73 15.96
CA CYS A 56 25.07 -1.41 16.59
C CYS A 56 25.99 -1.45 17.80
N LEU A 57 27.26 -1.09 17.64
CA LEU A 57 28.21 -1.02 18.75
C LEU A 57 28.02 0.27 19.57
N SER A 58 28.27 0.20 20.87
CA SER A 58 28.16 1.32 21.83
C SER A 58 29.46 2.13 21.88
N PRO A 59 29.48 3.40 21.39
CA PRO A 59 30.67 4.26 21.53
C PRO A 59 31.11 4.44 22.98
N ASN A 60 30.17 4.53 23.93
CA ASN A 60 30.50 4.69 25.35
C ASN A 60 31.20 3.44 25.91
N SER A 61 30.77 2.25 25.50
CA SER A 61 31.41 1.00 25.91
C SER A 61 32.80 0.86 25.28
N MET A 62 32.96 1.28 24.02
CA MET A 62 34.27 1.30 23.37
C MET A 62 35.23 2.27 24.03
N GLN A 63 34.76 3.47 24.39
CA GLN A 63 35.57 4.47 25.09
C GLN A 63 35.99 3.97 26.49
N ARG A 64 35.06 3.38 27.24
CA ARG A 64 35.38 2.75 28.54
C ARG A 64 36.38 1.61 28.41
N ASN A 65 36.28 0.81 27.34
CA ASN A 65 37.25 -0.24 27.07
C ASN A 65 38.61 0.35 26.72
N ARG A 66 38.67 1.43 25.93
CA ARG A 66 39.90 2.17 25.63
C ARG A 66 40.55 2.71 26.91
N GLU A 67 39.79 3.31 27.80
CA GLU A 67 40.29 3.80 29.11
C GLU A 67 40.88 2.67 29.97
N ARG A 68 40.26 1.48 29.94
CA ARG A 68 40.80 0.29 30.62
C ARG A 68 42.09 -0.20 29.98
N LEU A 69 42.16 -0.19 28.65
CA LEU A 69 43.36 -0.59 27.93
C LEU A 69 44.49 0.43 28.13
N SER A 70 44.20 1.73 28.24
CA SER A 70 45.23 2.75 28.50
C SER A 70 45.95 2.60 29.82
N ALA A 71 45.39 1.86 30.78
CA ALA A 71 46.06 1.52 32.03
C ALA A 71 47.10 0.39 31.87
N MET A 72 47.14 -0.29 30.72
CA MET A 72 48.06 -1.39 30.45
C MET A 72 49.33 -0.90 29.75
N ASN A 73 50.49 -1.42 30.17
CA ASN A 73 51.77 -1.15 29.52
C ASN A 73 52.01 -2.14 28.37
N PHE A 74 51.44 -1.87 27.19
CA PHE A 74 51.57 -2.76 26.02
C PHE A 74 53.02 -3.08 25.62
N PRO A 75 53.97 -2.13 25.63
CA PRO A 75 55.39 -2.44 25.40
C PRO A 75 55.94 -3.51 26.34
N GLU A 76 55.62 -3.43 27.63
CA GLU A 76 56.05 -4.39 28.64
C GLU A 76 55.37 -5.76 28.45
N VAL A 77 54.07 -5.78 28.13
CA VAL A 77 53.33 -7.02 27.81
C VAL A 77 53.93 -7.70 26.58
N ARG A 78 54.25 -6.92 25.54
CA ARG A 78 54.88 -7.43 24.31
C ARG A 78 56.26 -8.03 24.60
N GLN A 79 57.08 -7.35 25.40
CA GLN A 79 58.39 -7.83 25.80
C GLN A 79 58.28 -9.13 26.61
N THR A 80 57.43 -9.14 27.64
CA THR A 80 57.20 -10.30 28.51
C THR A 80 56.73 -11.52 27.71
N LEU A 81 55.81 -11.32 26.75
CA LEU A 81 55.37 -12.40 25.86
C LEU A 81 56.54 -12.95 25.03
N GLY A 82 57.39 -12.09 24.47
CA GLY A 82 58.56 -12.50 23.70
C GLY A 82 59.57 -13.29 24.53
N GLU A 83 59.89 -12.81 25.73
CA GLU A 83 60.82 -13.48 26.66
C GLU A 83 60.29 -14.84 27.12
N THR A 84 58.98 -14.94 27.38
CA THR A 84 58.34 -16.21 27.80
C THR A 84 58.34 -17.24 26.66
N LEU A 85 58.06 -16.81 25.43
CA LEU A 85 58.10 -17.71 24.27
C LEU A 85 59.51 -18.27 24.05
N ASP A 86 60.54 -17.43 24.20
CA ASP A 86 61.93 -17.87 24.09
C ASP A 86 62.31 -18.85 25.21
N ALA A 87 61.90 -18.57 26.45
CA ALA A 87 62.20 -19.40 27.61
C ALA A 87 61.57 -20.81 27.52
N GLU A 88 60.36 -20.90 26.98
CA GLU A 88 59.63 -22.16 26.78
C GLU A 88 59.98 -22.86 25.44
N GLY A 89 60.88 -22.26 24.64
CA GLY A 89 61.34 -22.84 23.38
C GLY A 89 60.33 -22.77 22.22
N PHE A 90 59.35 -21.87 22.28
CA PHE A 90 58.39 -21.63 21.20
C PHE A 90 58.95 -20.69 20.12
N SER A 91 58.58 -20.93 18.85
CA SER A 91 58.90 -20.02 17.75
C SER A 91 58.04 -18.77 17.79
N ARG A 92 58.67 -17.59 17.84
CA ARG A 92 57.98 -16.28 17.80
C ARG A 92 57.12 -16.09 16.56
N ASP A 93 57.54 -16.62 15.41
CA ASP A 93 56.82 -16.49 14.13
C ASP A 93 55.43 -17.14 14.17
N SER A 94 55.30 -18.25 14.91
CA SER A 94 54.01 -18.93 15.10
C SER A 94 53.00 -18.06 15.85
N PHE A 95 53.49 -17.07 16.63
CA PHE A 95 52.69 -16.14 17.40
C PHE A 95 52.68 -14.72 16.80
N ALA A 96 53.13 -14.54 15.55
CA ALA A 96 53.07 -13.26 14.85
C ALA A 96 51.68 -12.58 14.94
N PRO A 97 50.54 -13.29 14.80
CA PRO A 97 49.21 -12.69 14.98
C PRO A 97 48.95 -12.11 16.38
N ALA A 98 49.54 -12.69 17.42
CA ALA A 98 49.42 -12.19 18.79
C ALA A 98 50.23 -10.90 18.97
N PHE A 99 51.43 -10.84 18.40
CA PHE A 99 52.23 -9.62 18.38
C PHE A 99 51.55 -8.50 17.61
N THR A 100 50.97 -8.78 16.44
CA THR A 100 50.20 -7.77 15.67
C THR A 100 48.98 -7.29 16.45
N LEU A 101 48.27 -8.18 17.17
CA LEU A 101 47.15 -7.79 18.02
C LEU A 101 47.58 -6.81 19.12
N LEU A 102 48.72 -7.05 19.77
CA LEU A 102 49.25 -6.14 20.79
C LEU A 102 49.62 -4.77 20.20
N ASP A 103 50.21 -4.75 19.01
CA ASP A 103 50.54 -3.50 18.30
C ASP A 103 49.27 -2.72 17.91
N ASP A 104 48.23 -3.42 17.43
CA ASP A 104 46.93 -2.83 17.09
C ASP A 104 46.23 -2.27 18.33
N LEU A 105 46.24 -3.01 19.45
CA LEU A 105 45.67 -2.56 20.72
C LEU A 105 46.39 -1.31 21.25
N GLN A 106 47.73 -1.27 21.14
CA GLN A 106 48.53 -0.10 21.49
C GLN A 106 48.13 1.11 20.64
N HIS A 107 47.87 0.92 19.34
CA HIS A 107 47.43 2.01 18.46
C HIS A 107 46.02 2.53 18.82
N ILE A 108 45.10 1.64 19.21
CA ILE A 108 43.71 2.00 19.58
C ILE A 108 43.64 2.81 20.88
N VAL A 109 44.63 2.65 21.76
CA VAL A 109 44.75 3.37 23.04
C VAL A 109 45.07 4.85 22.87
N ASP A 110 45.67 5.25 21.74
CA ASP A 110 45.90 6.67 21.44
C ASP A 110 44.57 7.44 21.43
N LEU A 111 44.46 8.46 22.29
CA LEU A 111 43.27 9.30 22.43
C LEU A 111 42.96 10.09 21.16
N ASN A 112 43.96 10.33 20.31
CA ASN A 112 43.78 11.00 19.03
C ASN A 112 43.29 10.05 17.93
N ALA A 113 43.37 8.73 18.13
CA ALA A 113 42.89 7.77 17.16
C ALA A 113 41.36 7.67 17.18
N PRO A 114 40.68 7.69 16.01
CA PRO A 114 39.24 7.51 15.95
C PRO A 114 38.86 6.13 16.48
N LEU A 115 37.68 6.04 17.12
CA LEU A 115 37.17 4.74 17.56
C LEU A 115 36.98 3.79 16.36
N PRO A 116 37.32 2.51 16.51
CA PRO A 116 37.19 1.56 15.42
C PRO A 116 35.72 1.40 15.01
N ASN A 117 35.47 1.49 13.71
CA ASN A 117 34.16 1.23 13.12
C ASN A 117 34.23 -0.02 12.27
N TRP A 118 33.51 -1.07 12.67
CA TRP A 118 33.49 -2.36 11.96
C TRP A 118 33.09 -2.21 10.49
N ARG A 119 32.33 -1.18 10.10
CA ARG A 119 31.97 -0.95 8.69
C ARG A 119 33.15 -0.62 7.80
N ASN A 120 34.19 -0.01 8.38
CA ASN A 120 35.42 0.26 7.65
C ASN A 120 36.27 -1.02 7.52
N GLN A 121 36.04 -2.01 8.39
CA GLN A 121 36.73 -3.29 8.39
C GLN A 121 36.03 -4.36 7.54
N LEU A 122 34.74 -4.16 7.20
CA LEU A 122 33.93 -5.06 6.38
C LEU A 122 33.75 -4.48 4.97
N PRO A 123 34.63 -4.82 4.01
CA PRO A 123 34.50 -4.34 2.64
C PRO A 123 33.28 -4.94 1.95
N LYS A 124 32.77 -4.25 0.92
CA LYS A 124 31.64 -4.72 0.11
C LYS A 124 31.87 -6.06 -0.58
N SER A 125 33.13 -6.43 -0.80
CA SER A 125 33.53 -7.74 -1.34
C SER A 125 33.41 -8.89 -0.34
N SER A 126 33.20 -8.59 0.96
CA SER A 126 33.06 -9.61 1.99
C SER A 126 31.76 -10.39 1.83
N SER A 127 31.83 -11.71 2.03
CA SER A 127 30.66 -12.60 2.05
C SER A 127 29.64 -12.22 3.12
N TRP A 128 30.03 -11.44 4.12
CA TRP A 128 29.16 -10.97 5.21
C TRP A 128 28.50 -9.61 4.94
N TRP A 129 28.82 -8.95 3.82
CA TRP A 129 28.27 -7.64 3.48
C TRP A 129 26.74 -7.63 3.42
N PHE A 130 26.11 -8.76 3.09
CA PHE A 130 24.64 -8.89 3.07
C PHE A 130 23.98 -8.54 4.40
N LEU A 131 24.65 -8.73 5.55
CA LEU A 131 24.11 -8.32 6.86
C LEU A 131 24.04 -6.80 6.96
N VAL A 132 25.06 -6.11 6.45
CA VAL A 132 25.12 -4.65 6.43
C VAL A 132 24.01 -4.11 5.55
N ASP A 133 23.94 -4.62 4.32
CA ASP A 133 22.95 -4.23 3.32
C ASP A 133 21.51 -4.51 3.79
N ARG A 134 21.33 -5.58 4.57
CA ARG A 134 20.04 -5.96 5.13
C ARG A 134 19.54 -5.00 6.20
N TYR A 135 20.39 -4.57 7.12
CA TYR A 135 19.95 -3.81 8.30
C TYR A 135 20.25 -2.32 8.28
N PHE A 136 21.21 -1.86 7.49
CA PHE A 136 21.66 -0.47 7.50
C PHE A 136 21.30 0.21 6.19
N ALA A 137 20.63 1.35 6.30
CA ALA A 137 20.41 2.21 5.15
C ALA A 137 21.72 2.93 4.76
N ARG A 138 21.65 3.73 3.68
CA ARG A 138 22.77 4.63 3.30
C ARG A 138 23.16 5.58 4.45
N ASN A 139 22.18 6.02 5.25
CA ASN A 139 22.45 6.74 6.49
C ASN A 139 22.78 5.73 7.61
N PRO A 140 23.97 5.80 8.23
CA PRO A 140 24.40 4.94 9.33
C PRO A 140 23.43 4.79 10.49
N LEU A 141 22.68 5.85 10.75
CA LEU A 141 21.80 5.98 11.90
C LEU A 141 20.39 5.45 11.63
N LEU A 142 20.08 5.18 10.37
CA LEU A 142 18.81 4.62 9.95
C LEU A 142 18.98 3.12 9.71
N THR A 143 18.23 2.35 10.47
CA THR A 143 18.38 0.89 10.53
C THR A 143 17.05 0.19 10.50
N THR A 144 17.06 -1.07 10.10
CA THR A 144 15.88 -1.91 10.00
C THR A 144 16.02 -3.14 10.89
N GLY A 145 14.89 -3.64 11.37
CA GLY A 145 14.76 -4.93 12.03
C GLY A 145 13.57 -5.67 11.42
N PHE A 146 13.55 -6.99 11.58
CA PHE A 146 12.57 -7.85 10.93
C PHE A 146 11.88 -8.70 11.99
N VAL A 147 10.55 -8.75 11.94
CA VAL A 147 9.72 -9.58 12.82
C VAL A 147 8.92 -10.53 11.95
N THR A 148 9.00 -11.83 12.23
CA THR A 148 8.13 -12.83 11.59
C THR A 148 6.99 -13.19 12.52
N THR A 149 5.78 -13.20 11.97
CA THR A 149 4.55 -13.53 12.69
C THR A 149 4.25 -15.02 12.59
N ASN A 150 3.41 -15.51 13.51
CA ASN A 150 2.96 -16.92 13.49
C ASN A 150 2.06 -17.23 12.29
N GLN A 151 1.34 -16.22 11.80
CA GLN A 151 0.40 -16.30 10.69
C GLN A 151 0.60 -15.10 9.76
N PRO A 152 0.24 -15.21 8.46
CA PRO A 152 0.31 -14.09 7.54
C PRO A 152 -0.53 -12.92 8.07
N VAL A 153 0.05 -11.72 8.04
CA VAL A 153 -0.65 -10.48 8.40
C VAL A 153 -1.60 -10.14 7.26
N ALA A 154 -2.87 -10.46 7.44
CA ALA A 154 -3.90 -10.24 6.42
C ALA A 154 -5.07 -9.38 6.94
N ALA A 155 -5.26 -9.32 8.26
CA ALA A 155 -6.37 -8.61 8.89
C ALA A 155 -5.89 -7.35 9.61
N HIS A 156 -6.69 -6.28 9.53
CA HIS A 156 -6.45 -5.02 10.24
C HIS A 156 -6.26 -5.21 11.76
N ALA A 157 -7.01 -6.13 12.37
CA ALA A 157 -6.86 -6.43 13.79
C ALA A 157 -5.47 -6.99 14.14
N GLN A 158 -4.86 -7.77 13.24
CA GLN A 158 -3.50 -8.29 13.43
C GLN A 158 -2.48 -7.15 13.29
N ALA A 159 -2.62 -6.29 12.28
CA ALA A 159 -1.76 -5.12 12.11
C ALA A 159 -1.83 -4.19 13.34
N GLN A 160 -3.03 -3.86 13.83
CA GLN A 160 -3.20 -3.08 15.06
C GLN A 160 -2.60 -3.75 16.30
N SER A 161 -2.66 -5.07 16.41
CA SER A 161 -2.03 -5.79 17.53
C SER A 161 -0.51 -5.65 17.50
N LEU A 162 0.09 -5.70 16.30
CA LEU A 162 1.53 -5.52 16.11
C LEU A 162 1.96 -4.07 16.34
N GLU A 163 1.14 -3.10 15.89
CA GLU A 163 1.35 -1.68 16.16
C GLU A 163 1.35 -1.37 17.66
N ARG A 164 0.54 -2.09 18.43
CA ARG A 164 0.50 -1.93 19.89
C ARG A 164 1.64 -2.64 20.60
N ASP A 165 1.97 -3.86 20.17
CA ASP A 165 2.87 -4.75 20.90
C ASP A 165 4.34 -4.57 20.53
N LEU A 166 4.67 -4.26 19.28
CA LEU A 166 6.07 -4.19 18.82
C LEU A 166 6.83 -2.94 19.28
N PRO A 167 6.24 -1.73 19.33
CA PRO A 167 6.98 -0.54 19.75
C PRO A 167 7.40 -0.58 21.21
N VAL A 168 8.55 0.02 21.47
CA VAL A 168 9.09 0.20 22.83
C VAL A 168 9.00 1.67 23.20
N THR A 169 8.55 1.94 24.42
CA THR A 169 8.41 3.30 24.96
C THR A 169 9.74 4.06 24.87
N GLY A 170 9.69 5.26 24.28
CA GLY A 170 10.85 6.14 24.12
C GLY A 170 11.77 5.80 22.95
N VAL A 171 11.42 4.84 22.08
CA VAL A 171 12.17 4.55 20.85
C VAL A 171 11.30 4.90 19.63
N PRO A 172 11.69 5.87 18.78
CA PRO A 172 10.95 6.19 17.57
C PRO A 172 11.11 5.05 16.56
N MET A 173 10.02 4.31 16.34
CA MET A 173 9.99 3.13 15.49
C MET A 173 8.83 3.22 14.50
N ILE A 174 9.12 2.96 13.22
CA ILE A 174 8.13 2.94 12.15
C ILE A 174 7.97 1.50 11.68
N LEU A 175 6.76 0.95 11.77
CA LEU A 175 6.44 -0.38 11.25
C LEU A 175 6.04 -0.28 9.78
N THR A 176 6.53 -1.22 8.96
CA THR A 176 6.25 -1.28 7.52
C THR A 176 6.38 -2.72 7.00
N GLY A 177 6.11 -2.93 5.71
CA GLY A 177 6.06 -4.23 5.03
C GLY A 177 4.79 -4.34 4.19
N TRP A 178 4.82 -5.08 3.09
CA TRP A 178 3.65 -5.14 2.20
C TRP A 178 2.44 -5.76 2.86
N SER A 179 2.61 -6.91 3.51
CA SER A 179 1.52 -7.58 4.20
C SER A 179 0.92 -6.71 5.32
N TYR A 180 1.76 -6.00 6.08
CA TYR A 180 1.33 -5.07 7.13
C TYR A 180 0.58 -3.86 6.56
N ALA A 181 1.18 -3.16 5.60
CA ALA A 181 0.57 -1.97 4.99
C ALA A 181 -0.74 -2.30 4.27
N LEU A 182 -0.82 -3.43 3.57
CA LEU A 182 -2.04 -3.85 2.87
C LEU A 182 -3.16 -4.24 3.85
N ALA A 183 -2.84 -4.86 4.98
CA ALA A 183 -3.84 -5.22 5.99
C ALA A 183 -4.59 -4.00 6.56
N ASP A 184 -3.93 -2.85 6.63
CA ASP A 184 -4.53 -1.59 7.06
C ASP A 184 -5.18 -0.80 5.92
N LEU A 185 -4.54 -0.75 4.75
CA LEU A 185 -5.00 0.05 3.62
C LEU A 185 -6.25 -0.53 2.97
N LEU A 186 -6.40 -1.86 2.90
CA LEU A 186 -7.48 -2.48 2.14
C LEU A 186 -8.87 -2.22 2.77
N PRO A 187 -9.07 -2.39 4.10
CA PRO A 187 -10.34 -2.08 4.74
C PRO A 187 -10.65 -0.58 4.72
N TRP A 188 -9.64 0.26 4.95
CA TRP A 188 -9.79 1.71 4.86
C TRP A 188 -10.23 2.14 3.46
N SER A 189 -9.57 1.64 2.41
CA SER A 189 -9.89 1.92 1.02
C SER A 189 -11.31 1.48 0.66
N ARG A 190 -11.73 0.28 1.06
CA ARG A 190 -13.10 -0.21 0.84
C ARG A 190 -14.14 0.70 1.51
N ARG A 191 -13.91 1.11 2.76
CA ARG A 191 -14.81 2.01 3.48
C ARG A 191 -14.90 3.38 2.80
N GLN A 192 -13.77 3.96 2.41
CA GLN A 192 -13.73 5.24 1.70
C GLN A 192 -14.45 5.15 0.35
N LEU A 193 -14.24 4.07 -0.40
CA LEU A 193 -14.96 3.86 -1.66
C LEU A 193 -16.46 3.73 -1.43
N LEU A 194 -16.93 3.03 -0.40
CA LEU A 194 -18.37 2.95 -0.12
C LEU A 194 -18.95 4.32 0.25
N ILE A 195 -18.27 5.08 1.10
CA ILE A 195 -18.71 6.44 1.50
C ILE A 195 -18.77 7.37 0.30
N ILE A 196 -17.71 7.44 -0.52
CA ILE A 196 -17.67 8.29 -1.71
C ILE A 196 -18.75 7.85 -2.72
N SER A 197 -18.97 6.54 -2.90
CA SER A 197 -20.03 6.05 -3.79
C SER A 197 -21.41 6.48 -3.28
N ALA A 198 -21.67 6.37 -1.99
CA ALA A 198 -22.95 6.76 -1.40
C ALA A 198 -23.18 8.28 -1.51
N LEU A 199 -22.15 9.10 -1.25
CA LEU A 199 -22.24 10.55 -1.38
C LEU A 199 -22.50 10.99 -2.84
N MET A 200 -21.79 10.38 -3.81
CA MET A 200 -22.06 10.65 -5.22
C MET A 200 -23.47 10.21 -5.63
N ALA A 201 -23.92 9.02 -5.23
CA ALA A 201 -25.27 8.58 -5.55
C ALA A 201 -26.34 9.53 -4.97
N ILE A 202 -26.15 10.04 -3.75
CA ILE A 202 -27.05 11.05 -3.16
C ILE A 202 -27.00 12.36 -3.96
N PHE A 203 -25.81 12.80 -4.36
CA PHE A 203 -25.65 13.99 -5.20
C PHE A 203 -26.34 13.84 -6.55
N ASP A 204 -26.14 12.72 -7.25
CA ASP A 204 -26.74 12.42 -8.55
C ASP A 204 -28.27 12.37 -8.44
N VAL A 205 -28.80 11.69 -7.43
CA VAL A 205 -30.24 11.62 -7.17
C VAL A 205 -30.84 13.00 -6.87
N SER A 206 -30.12 13.84 -6.12
CA SER A 206 -30.53 15.20 -5.79
C SER A 206 -30.52 16.11 -7.02
N LEU A 207 -29.47 16.02 -7.84
CA LEU A 207 -29.36 16.73 -9.12
C LEU A 207 -30.53 16.35 -10.04
N LEU A 208 -30.83 15.06 -10.11
CA LEU A 208 -31.92 14.52 -10.93
C LEU A 208 -33.29 15.03 -10.46
N ALA A 209 -33.50 15.12 -9.14
CA ALA A 209 -34.72 15.68 -8.56
C ALA A 209 -34.88 17.17 -8.89
N ILE A 210 -33.79 17.95 -8.85
CA ILE A 210 -33.78 19.37 -9.21
C ILE A 210 -34.03 19.57 -10.70
N LEU A 211 -33.43 18.73 -11.56
CA LEU A 211 -33.51 18.89 -13.01
C LEU A 211 -34.89 18.51 -13.55
N TYR A 212 -35.47 17.40 -13.10
CA TYR A 212 -36.75 16.95 -13.62
C TYR A 212 -37.95 17.69 -13.03
N ARG A 213 -37.87 18.16 -11.77
CA ARG A 213 -38.97 18.84 -11.02
C ARG A 213 -40.33 18.10 -11.05
N ASP A 214 -40.36 16.86 -11.54
CA ASP A 214 -41.51 15.98 -11.67
C ASP A 214 -41.14 14.61 -11.08
N LEU A 215 -41.87 14.22 -10.04
CA LEU A 215 -41.68 12.96 -9.32
C LEU A 215 -41.84 11.74 -10.22
N ARG A 216 -42.67 11.80 -11.27
CA ARG A 216 -42.89 10.65 -12.17
C ARG A 216 -41.64 10.37 -13.00
N LEU A 217 -41.09 11.39 -13.66
CA LEU A 217 -39.88 11.27 -14.47
C LEU A 217 -38.68 10.85 -13.63
N TRP A 218 -38.57 11.37 -12.40
CA TRP A 218 -37.54 10.98 -11.46
C TRP A 218 -37.64 9.50 -11.05
N ILE A 219 -38.83 9.01 -10.66
CA ILE A 219 -39.04 7.59 -10.31
C ILE A 219 -38.68 6.67 -11.48
N ILE A 220 -39.12 7.03 -12.70
CA ILE A 220 -38.83 6.25 -13.91
C ILE A 220 -37.32 6.13 -14.12
N GLN A 221 -36.59 7.25 -14.03
CA GLN A 221 -35.14 7.23 -14.25
C GLN A 221 -34.41 6.45 -13.15
N VAL A 222 -34.85 6.53 -11.90
CA VAL A 222 -34.31 5.71 -10.80
C VAL A 222 -34.54 4.22 -11.05
N ILE A 223 -35.72 3.82 -11.54
CA ILE A 223 -36.02 2.42 -11.89
C ILE A 223 -35.13 1.97 -13.07
N THR A 224 -34.97 2.80 -14.09
CA THR A 224 -34.08 2.52 -15.23
C THR A 224 -32.65 2.26 -14.77
N LEU A 225 -32.11 3.12 -13.89
CA LEU A 225 -30.76 2.99 -13.34
C LEU A 225 -30.63 1.73 -12.46
N ALA A 226 -31.62 1.45 -11.62
CA ALA A 226 -31.65 0.27 -10.77
C ALA A 226 -31.65 -1.02 -11.61
N PHE A 227 -32.42 -1.05 -12.69
CA PHE A 227 -32.44 -2.16 -13.65
C PHE A 227 -31.07 -2.33 -14.33
N ALA A 228 -30.47 -1.23 -14.81
CA ALA A 228 -29.16 -1.28 -15.45
C ALA A 228 -28.06 -1.84 -14.53
N ILE A 229 -28.00 -1.37 -13.28
CA ILE A 229 -27.04 -1.90 -12.28
C ILE A 229 -27.34 -3.36 -11.95
N GLY A 230 -28.62 -3.72 -11.75
CA GLY A 230 -29.02 -5.09 -11.46
C GLY A 230 -28.62 -6.05 -12.58
N ALA A 231 -28.88 -5.68 -13.83
CA ALA A 231 -28.52 -6.44 -15.03
C ALA A 231 -27.00 -6.54 -15.22
N MET A 232 -26.27 -5.47 -14.91
CA MET A 232 -24.80 -5.47 -14.88
C MET A 232 -24.26 -6.48 -13.85
N VAL A 233 -24.73 -6.43 -12.60
CA VAL A 233 -24.30 -7.36 -11.55
C VAL A 233 -24.64 -8.81 -11.90
N ALA A 234 -25.83 -9.05 -12.44
CA ALA A 234 -26.24 -10.38 -12.90
C ALA A 234 -25.33 -10.90 -14.02
N SER A 235 -25.00 -10.05 -15.00
CA SER A 235 -24.11 -10.39 -16.11
C SER A 235 -22.68 -10.64 -15.64
N MET A 236 -22.16 -9.82 -14.72
CA MET A 236 -20.83 -10.03 -14.12
C MET A 236 -20.74 -11.34 -13.35
N LYS A 237 -21.80 -11.71 -12.62
CA LYS A 237 -21.89 -13.00 -11.92
C LYS A 237 -21.90 -14.17 -12.90
N LEU A 238 -22.62 -14.05 -14.01
CA LEU A 238 -22.67 -15.06 -15.07
C LEU A 238 -21.29 -15.27 -15.74
N LEU A 239 -20.55 -14.18 -15.95
CA LEU A 239 -19.22 -14.17 -16.56
C LEU A 239 -18.08 -14.50 -15.57
N HIS A 240 -18.40 -14.89 -14.33
CA HIS A 240 -17.42 -15.23 -13.28
C HIS A 240 -16.37 -14.13 -13.03
N LEU A 241 -16.76 -12.86 -13.19
CA LEU A 241 -15.87 -11.73 -12.93
C LEU A 241 -15.79 -11.46 -11.42
N HIS A 242 -14.60 -11.59 -10.85
CA HIS A 242 -14.37 -11.28 -9.44
C HIS A 242 -14.57 -9.78 -9.17
N LEU A 243 -15.35 -9.45 -8.14
CA LEU A 243 -15.49 -8.07 -7.67
C LEU A 243 -14.19 -7.63 -6.99
N ASN A 244 -13.37 -6.87 -7.72
CA ASN A 244 -12.18 -6.24 -7.20
C ASN A 244 -12.40 -4.74 -6.95
N LEU A 245 -11.47 -4.07 -6.28
CA LEU A 245 -11.53 -2.65 -5.92
C LEU A 245 -11.82 -1.75 -7.14
N LEU A 246 -11.17 -2.04 -8.28
CA LEU A 246 -11.39 -1.30 -9.52
C LEU A 246 -12.76 -1.58 -10.15
N ASN A 247 -13.29 -2.80 -10.02
CA ASN A 247 -14.61 -3.14 -10.55
C ASN A 247 -15.72 -2.41 -9.79
N VAL A 248 -15.52 -2.08 -8.50
CA VAL A 248 -16.46 -1.21 -7.77
C VAL A 248 -16.57 0.19 -8.41
N LEU A 249 -15.48 0.67 -9.02
CA LEU A 249 -15.47 1.95 -9.72
C LEU A 249 -16.34 1.93 -10.99
N SER A 250 -16.45 0.77 -11.64
CA SER A 250 -17.30 0.61 -12.84
C SER A 250 -18.77 0.90 -12.57
N PHE A 251 -19.29 0.53 -11.38
CA PHE A 251 -20.68 0.84 -11.02
C PHE A 251 -20.96 2.34 -10.99
N ARG A 252 -20.00 3.16 -10.51
CA ARG A 252 -20.15 4.61 -10.51
C ARG A 252 -20.11 5.18 -11.92
N LEU A 253 -19.22 4.68 -12.76
CA LEU A 253 -19.10 5.14 -14.14
C LEU A 253 -20.39 4.85 -14.93
N VAL A 254 -20.97 3.67 -14.73
CA VAL A 254 -22.23 3.27 -15.33
C VAL A 254 -23.40 4.11 -14.82
N LEU A 255 -23.43 4.43 -13.52
CA LEU A 255 -24.41 5.36 -12.95
C LEU A 255 -24.35 6.74 -13.60
N ALA A 256 -23.16 7.32 -13.72
CA ALA A 256 -22.98 8.64 -14.33
C ALA A 256 -23.46 8.65 -15.80
N ILE A 257 -23.00 7.69 -16.60
CA ILE A 257 -23.38 7.58 -18.01
C ILE A 257 -24.89 7.30 -18.18
N GLY A 258 -25.48 6.48 -17.30
CA GLY A 258 -26.90 6.19 -17.35
C GLY A 258 -27.77 7.40 -17.00
N VAL A 259 -27.31 8.25 -16.08
CA VAL A 259 -27.94 9.55 -15.80
C VAL A 259 -27.84 10.46 -17.03
N ASP A 260 -26.67 10.54 -17.67
CA ASP A 260 -26.47 11.36 -18.87
C ASP A 260 -27.42 10.97 -20.02
N TYR A 261 -27.61 9.67 -20.27
CA TYR A 261 -28.57 9.20 -21.28
C TYR A 261 -30.01 9.58 -20.92
N GLY A 262 -30.40 9.48 -19.66
CA GLY A 262 -31.74 9.91 -19.22
C GLY A 262 -31.95 11.42 -19.38
N ILE A 263 -30.94 12.22 -19.04
CA ILE A 263 -30.98 13.69 -19.19
C ILE A 263 -31.07 14.06 -20.67
N TYR A 264 -30.24 13.46 -21.51
CA TYR A 264 -30.24 13.73 -22.95
C TYR A 264 -31.59 13.41 -23.59
N VAL A 265 -32.18 12.26 -23.28
CA VAL A 265 -33.50 11.89 -23.81
C VAL A 265 -34.56 12.91 -23.38
N VAL A 266 -34.56 13.36 -22.12
CA VAL A 266 -35.51 14.38 -21.66
C VAL A 266 -35.28 15.74 -22.32
N LEU A 267 -34.03 16.18 -22.46
CA LEU A 267 -33.70 17.46 -23.08
C LEU A 267 -34.12 17.49 -24.55
N VAL A 268 -33.80 16.42 -25.30
CA VAL A 268 -34.20 16.33 -26.71
C VAL A 268 -35.71 16.22 -26.82
N TRP A 269 -36.38 15.43 -25.99
CA TRP A 269 -37.85 15.35 -25.99
C TRP A 269 -38.52 16.70 -25.75
N GLN A 270 -37.99 17.52 -24.83
CA GLN A 270 -38.49 18.87 -24.59
C GLN A 270 -38.28 19.78 -25.80
N LYS A 271 -37.17 19.64 -26.54
CA LYS A 271 -36.83 20.44 -27.72
C LYS A 271 -37.59 20.02 -28.98
N THR A 272 -37.84 18.71 -29.16
CA THR A 272 -38.60 18.15 -30.28
C THR A 272 -40.12 18.39 -30.14
N ARG A 273 -40.57 19.06 -29.07
CA ARG A 273 -41.97 19.50 -28.95
C ARG A 273 -42.39 20.50 -30.04
N GLU A 274 -41.44 21.14 -30.73
CA GLU A 274 -41.68 22.14 -31.79
C GLU A 274 -41.67 21.59 -33.23
N LEU A 275 -41.13 20.39 -33.45
CA LEU A 275 -41.00 19.74 -34.76
C LEU A 275 -41.49 18.30 -34.61
N GLU A 276 -42.50 17.90 -35.39
CA GLU A 276 -43.15 16.58 -35.43
C GLU A 276 -42.39 15.45 -34.71
N HIS A 277 -43.06 14.78 -33.77
CA HIS A 277 -42.58 13.72 -32.85
C HIS A 277 -41.71 12.63 -33.51
N ASP A 278 -40.49 12.95 -33.90
CA ASP A 278 -39.57 12.00 -34.52
C ASP A 278 -38.74 11.33 -33.42
N ILE A 279 -39.30 10.24 -32.88
CA ILE A 279 -38.65 9.35 -31.92
C ILE A 279 -37.29 8.88 -32.48
N ALA A 280 -37.14 8.78 -33.81
CA ALA A 280 -35.88 8.41 -34.43
C ALA A 280 -34.77 9.48 -34.27
N GLY A 281 -35.14 10.76 -34.10
CA GLY A 281 -34.22 11.87 -33.83
C GLY A 281 -33.56 11.80 -32.45
N VAL A 282 -34.23 11.17 -31.47
CA VAL A 282 -33.70 11.01 -30.09
C VAL A 282 -32.89 9.72 -29.95
N VAL A 283 -33.35 8.63 -30.57
CA VAL A 283 -32.73 7.30 -30.40
C VAL A 283 -31.40 7.19 -31.13
N LYS A 284 -31.28 7.76 -32.35
CA LYS A 284 -30.04 7.63 -33.16
C LYS A 284 -28.80 8.21 -32.46
N PRO A 285 -28.81 9.45 -31.92
CA PRO A 285 -27.65 9.99 -31.22
C PRO A 285 -27.29 9.23 -29.95
N VAL A 286 -28.29 8.85 -29.14
CA VAL A 286 -28.08 8.09 -27.89
C VAL A 286 -27.49 6.72 -28.17
N LEU A 287 -28.00 6.02 -29.18
CA LEU A 287 -27.51 4.71 -29.59
C LEU A 287 -26.08 4.77 -30.15
N LEU A 288 -25.76 5.80 -30.94
CA LEU A 288 -24.40 6.03 -31.43
C LEU A 288 -23.42 6.36 -30.30
N ALA A 289 -23.81 7.24 -29.37
CA ALA A 289 -22.99 7.58 -28.19
C ALA A 289 -22.81 6.37 -27.26
N GLY A 290 -23.85 5.57 -27.06
CA GLY A 290 -23.81 4.33 -26.29
C GLY A 290 -22.89 3.28 -26.88
N LEU A 291 -23.05 2.97 -28.17
CA LEU A 291 -22.21 1.96 -28.84
C LEU A 291 -20.74 2.36 -28.89
N THR A 292 -20.43 3.64 -29.13
CA THR A 292 -19.05 4.12 -29.11
C THR A 292 -18.42 4.02 -27.71
N ALA A 293 -19.18 4.32 -26.66
CA ALA A 293 -18.73 4.11 -25.28
C ALA A 293 -18.52 2.63 -24.93
N VAL A 294 -19.43 1.74 -25.33
CA VAL A 294 -19.27 0.28 -25.17
C VAL A 294 -18.02 -0.21 -25.88
N CYS A 295 -17.75 0.23 -27.11
CA CYS A 295 -16.52 -0.11 -27.84
C CYS A 295 -15.27 0.44 -27.15
N GLY A 296 -15.32 1.67 -26.64
CA GLY A 296 -14.20 2.31 -25.93
C GLY A 296 -13.82 1.54 -24.66
N PHE A 297 -14.79 1.27 -23.79
CA PHE A 297 -14.56 0.48 -22.57
C PHE A 297 -14.32 -1.00 -22.86
N GLY A 298 -14.95 -1.56 -23.90
CA GLY A 298 -14.74 -2.94 -24.34
C GLY A 298 -13.31 -3.17 -24.83
N SER A 299 -12.70 -2.18 -25.50
CA SER A 299 -11.30 -2.23 -25.93
C SER A 299 -10.33 -2.36 -24.75
N LEU A 300 -10.63 -1.73 -23.60
CA LEU A 300 -9.84 -1.92 -22.37
C LEU A 300 -9.87 -3.37 -21.86
N GLY A 301 -10.89 -4.15 -22.23
CA GLY A 301 -10.94 -5.59 -21.97
C GLY A 301 -9.76 -6.38 -22.55
N LEU A 302 -9.16 -5.91 -23.65
CA LEU A 302 -7.97 -6.53 -24.26
C LEU A 302 -6.66 -6.16 -23.54
N ALA A 303 -6.70 -5.34 -22.50
CA ALA A 303 -5.51 -4.96 -21.76
C ALA A 303 -4.88 -6.17 -21.05
N ARG A 304 -3.54 -6.25 -21.08
CA ARG A 304 -2.77 -7.30 -20.38
C ARG A 304 -2.84 -7.20 -18.85
N ASN A 305 -3.37 -6.12 -18.31
CA ASN A 305 -3.54 -5.93 -16.87
C ASN A 305 -4.94 -6.44 -16.45
N PRO A 306 -5.04 -7.49 -15.61
CA PRO A 306 -6.32 -8.08 -15.20
C PRO A 306 -7.28 -7.08 -14.54
N SER A 307 -6.74 -6.11 -13.81
CA SER A 307 -7.54 -5.10 -13.11
C SER A 307 -8.16 -4.08 -14.08
N LEU A 308 -7.45 -3.71 -15.15
CA LEU A 308 -7.97 -2.81 -16.19
C LEU A 308 -8.91 -3.54 -17.14
N SER A 309 -8.58 -4.79 -17.50
CA SER A 309 -9.43 -5.64 -18.32
C SER A 309 -10.78 -5.90 -17.66
N GLY A 310 -10.78 -6.26 -16.36
CA GLY A 310 -12.00 -6.46 -15.58
C GLY A 310 -12.87 -5.20 -15.49
N LEU A 311 -12.25 -4.03 -15.26
CA LEU A 311 -12.97 -2.76 -15.23
C LEU A 311 -13.58 -2.43 -16.60
N GLY A 312 -12.82 -2.58 -17.69
CA GLY A 312 -13.29 -2.28 -19.04
C GLY A 312 -14.49 -3.13 -19.45
N ILE A 313 -14.42 -4.44 -19.21
CA ILE A 313 -15.51 -5.37 -19.49
C ILE A 313 -16.74 -5.04 -18.63
N ALA A 314 -16.56 -4.78 -17.33
CA ALA A 314 -17.65 -4.42 -16.43
C ALA A 314 -18.36 -3.13 -16.88
N CYS A 315 -17.59 -2.08 -17.23
CA CYS A 315 -18.14 -0.83 -17.75
C CYS A 315 -18.88 -1.03 -19.08
N ALA A 316 -18.32 -1.79 -20.03
CA ALA A 316 -18.96 -2.05 -21.31
C ALA A 316 -20.32 -2.74 -21.16
N ILE A 317 -20.40 -3.74 -20.28
CA ILE A 317 -21.64 -4.44 -19.95
C ILE A 317 -22.65 -3.48 -19.29
N GLY A 318 -22.20 -2.69 -18.32
CA GLY A 318 -23.06 -1.74 -17.62
C GLY A 318 -23.61 -0.65 -18.54
N ILE A 319 -22.79 -0.09 -19.42
CA ILE A 319 -23.22 0.91 -20.41
C ILE A 319 -24.20 0.29 -21.41
N PHE A 320 -23.93 -0.94 -21.87
CA PHE A 320 -24.85 -1.67 -22.75
C PHE A 320 -26.22 -1.86 -22.09
N TRP A 321 -26.27 -2.33 -20.84
CA TRP A 321 -27.52 -2.49 -20.11
C TRP A 321 -28.18 -1.15 -19.78
N SER A 322 -27.41 -0.10 -19.51
CA SER A 322 -27.95 1.25 -19.32
C SER A 322 -28.59 1.78 -20.61
N LEU A 323 -27.97 1.56 -21.77
CA LEU A 323 -28.52 1.95 -23.06
C LEU A 323 -29.83 1.21 -23.35
N VAL A 324 -29.85 -0.11 -23.14
CA VAL A 324 -31.07 -0.92 -23.27
C VAL A 324 -32.15 -0.42 -22.31
N ALA A 325 -31.80 -0.16 -21.06
CA ALA A 325 -32.74 0.32 -20.06
C ALA A 325 -33.32 1.70 -20.44
N THR A 326 -32.50 2.64 -20.91
CA THR A 326 -32.98 3.96 -21.34
C THR A 326 -33.92 3.86 -22.54
N ILE A 327 -33.62 3.01 -23.51
CA ILE A 327 -34.46 2.83 -24.71
C ILE A 327 -35.80 2.15 -24.35
N PHE A 328 -35.79 1.14 -23.47
CA PHE A 328 -36.99 0.36 -23.13
C PHE A 328 -37.86 0.97 -22.02
N PHE A 329 -37.27 1.68 -21.05
CA PHE A 329 -38.00 2.23 -19.90
C PHE A 329 -38.16 3.74 -19.98
N THR A 330 -37.07 4.49 -20.24
CA THR A 330 -37.10 5.95 -20.21
C THR A 330 -37.82 6.53 -21.44
N LEU A 331 -37.56 5.98 -22.64
CA LEU A 331 -38.18 6.47 -23.89
C LEU A 331 -39.71 6.34 -23.92
N PRO A 332 -40.33 5.17 -23.61
CA PRO A 332 -41.79 5.02 -23.66
C PRO A 332 -42.48 5.79 -22.54
N ALA A 333 -41.82 5.90 -21.38
CA ALA A 333 -42.38 6.61 -20.24
C ALA A 333 -42.42 8.12 -20.44
N ILE A 334 -41.43 8.69 -21.13
CA ILE A 334 -41.43 10.10 -21.54
C ILE A 334 -42.45 10.34 -22.66
N ALA A 335 -42.62 9.40 -23.60
CA ALA A 335 -43.66 9.47 -24.62
C ALA A 335 -45.08 9.41 -24.05
N ALA A 336 -45.28 8.67 -22.95
CA ALA A 336 -46.55 8.59 -22.23
C ALA A 336 -46.81 9.77 -21.28
N ALA A 337 -45.76 10.50 -20.86
CA ALA A 337 -45.87 11.67 -20.00
C ALA A 337 -46.17 12.93 -20.83
N LYS A 338 -47.37 13.50 -20.68
CA LYS A 338 -47.68 14.81 -21.29
C LYS A 338 -46.76 15.89 -20.72
N PRO A 339 -46.03 16.65 -21.57
CA PRO A 339 -45.07 17.64 -21.10
C PRO A 339 -45.78 18.81 -20.41
N LYS A 340 -45.32 19.17 -19.20
CA LYS A 340 -45.73 20.41 -18.52
C LYS A 340 -44.93 21.56 -19.13
N SER A 341 -45.64 22.56 -19.67
CA SER A 341 -45.05 23.74 -20.30
C SER A 341 -44.13 24.49 -19.33
N TRP A 342 -42.88 24.68 -19.72
CA TRP A 342 -42.10 25.80 -19.20
C TRP A 342 -42.80 27.10 -19.66
N ARG A 343 -43.02 28.03 -18.74
CA ARG A 343 -43.82 29.25 -18.98
C ARG A 343 -43.21 30.05 -20.13
N ASP A 344 -44.04 30.29 -21.15
CA ASP A 344 -44.00 31.52 -21.93
C ASP A 344 -44.25 32.70 -20.98
N ASP A 345 -43.20 33.20 -20.31
CA ASP A 345 -43.23 34.61 -19.91
C ASP A 345 -42.91 35.41 -21.17
N LYS A 346 -43.98 35.63 -21.95
CA LYS A 346 -44.02 36.75 -22.89
C LYS A 346 -43.63 38.00 -22.11
N ILE A 347 -42.46 38.52 -22.42
CA ILE A 347 -42.13 39.90 -22.13
C ILE A 347 -43.08 40.72 -23.03
N ASP A 348 -44.20 41.16 -22.46
CA ASP A 348 -45.02 42.23 -23.04
C ASP A 348 -44.14 43.48 -23.06
N ILE A 349 -43.58 43.77 -24.23
CA ILE A 349 -43.02 45.09 -24.54
C ILE A 349 -44.19 45.90 -25.08
N SER A 350 -44.92 46.55 -24.17
CA SER A 350 -45.88 47.61 -24.47
C SER A 350 -45.18 48.97 -24.48
#